data_AF-A0A847BV56-F1
#
_entry.id   AF-A0A847BV56-F1
#
_cell.length_a   1.000
_cell.length_b   1.000
_cell.length_c   1.000
_cell.angle_alpha   90.00
_cell.angle_beta   90.00
_cell.angle_gamma   90.00
#
_symmetry.space_group_name_H-M   'P 1'
#
loop_
_entity.id
_entity.type
_entity.pdbx_description
1 polymer ?
#
loop_
_entity_poly.entity_id
_entity_poly.type
_entity_poly.pdbx_seq_one_letter_code
_entity_poly.pdbx_strand_id
1 'polypeptide(L)'
;MAPITTQGNDMPLTLKATVKPTSDLKDWFIEIYNSDKEETFICKDLKEFEDTMTKISSQYSEPIDNVSWECDKEVHPAMLDEVRLEMRALQDKYIDEPAK
;
A
#
# COMPACT_ATOMS: atom_id res chain seq x y z
N MET A 1 -2.12 -21.33 -30.67
CA MET A 1 -0.74 -21.07 -30.19
C MET A 1 -0.75 -19.68 -29.58
N ALA A 2 -0.84 -19.59 -28.25
CA ALA A 2 -0.58 -18.38 -27.49
C ALA A 2 0.72 -18.62 -26.71
N PRO A 3 1.59 -17.62 -26.52
CA PRO A 3 2.87 -17.85 -25.88
C PRO A 3 2.65 -18.31 -24.44
N ILE A 4 3.25 -19.46 -24.13
CA ILE A 4 3.57 -19.87 -22.77
C ILE A 4 4.54 -18.84 -22.19
N THR A 5 4.10 -18.01 -21.24
CA THR A 5 5.03 -17.30 -20.36
C THR A 5 5.28 -18.20 -19.17
N THR A 6 6.22 -19.13 -19.33
CA THR A 6 6.98 -19.65 -18.20
C THR A 6 7.96 -18.56 -17.79
N GLN A 7 8.00 -18.15 -16.52
CA GLN A 7 9.24 -17.89 -15.78
C GLN A 7 8.96 -17.28 -14.39
N GLY A 8 9.46 -17.94 -13.34
CA GLY A 8 9.63 -17.37 -12.00
C GLY A 8 8.50 -17.72 -11.02
N ASN A 9 8.75 -18.69 -10.16
CA ASN A 9 7.97 -18.95 -8.96
C ASN A 9 8.42 -18.00 -7.85
N ASP A 10 8.34 -16.70 -8.12
CA ASP A 10 8.49 -15.60 -7.18
C ASP A 10 7.17 -14.84 -7.31
N MET A 11 6.25 -15.10 -6.38
CA MET A 11 4.91 -14.52 -6.42
C MET A 11 5.02 -13.23 -5.61
N PRO A 12 5.18 -12.06 -6.24
CA PRO A 12 5.44 -10.83 -5.50
C PRO A 12 4.23 -10.55 -4.61
N LEU A 13 4.48 -10.43 -3.31
CA LEU A 13 3.46 -10.03 -2.33
C LEU A 13 2.95 -8.64 -2.72
N THR A 14 1.80 -8.62 -3.38
CA THR A 14 1.22 -7.41 -3.93
C THR A 14 0.20 -6.84 -2.94
N LEU A 15 0.54 -5.69 -2.37
CA LEU A 15 -0.32 -4.96 -1.48
C LEU A 15 -0.89 -3.75 -2.21
N LYS A 16 -2.20 -3.50 -2.06
CA LYS A 16 -2.86 -2.33 -2.62
C LYS A 16 -3.25 -1.38 -1.50
N ALA A 17 -2.55 -0.26 -1.37
CA ALA A 17 -2.85 0.79 -0.41
C ALA A 17 -3.76 1.84 -1.06
N THR A 18 -4.98 1.98 -0.55
CA THR A 18 -5.98 2.91 -1.08
C THR A 18 -6.29 3.97 -0.03
N VAL A 19 -6.03 5.24 -0.34
CA VAL A 19 -6.38 6.34 0.56
C VAL A 19 -7.82 6.75 0.32
N LYS A 20 -8.65 6.61 1.35
CA LYS A 20 -10.08 6.92 1.32
C LYS A 20 -10.41 8.01 2.34
N PRO A 21 -11.33 8.93 2.02
CA PRO A 21 -11.84 9.86 3.01
C PRO A 21 -12.69 9.12 4.05
N THR A 22 -12.72 9.62 5.28
CA THR A 22 -13.67 9.15 6.29
C THR A 22 -15.08 9.57 5.92
N SER A 23 -16.08 8.89 6.49
CA SER A 23 -17.50 9.20 6.29
C SER A 23 -17.84 10.67 6.60
N ASP A 24 -17.08 11.29 7.49
CA ASP A 24 -17.26 12.69 7.90
C ASP A 24 -16.60 13.70 6.95
N LEU A 25 -15.91 13.24 5.88
CA LEU A 25 -15.16 14.07 4.91
C LEU A 25 -14.24 15.10 5.56
N LYS A 26 -13.82 14.83 6.80
CA LYS A 26 -12.91 15.68 7.61
C LYS A 26 -11.56 15.05 7.81
N ASP A 27 -11.47 13.73 7.67
CA ASP A 27 -10.27 12.94 7.86
C ASP A 27 -10.16 11.94 6.70
N TRP A 28 -9.03 11.25 6.60
CA TRP A 28 -8.81 10.18 5.64
C TRP A 28 -8.16 8.98 6.34
N PHE A 29 -8.15 7.82 5.69
CA PHE A 29 -7.50 6.60 6.16
C PHE A 29 -6.89 5.84 4.99
N ILE A 30 -5.93 4.97 5.29
CA ILE A 30 -5.24 4.11 4.33
C ILE A 30 -5.80 2.71 4.47
N GLU A 31 -6.38 2.19 3.41
CA GLU A 31 -6.87 0.83 3.31
C GLU A 31 -5.83 -0.03 2.57
N ILE A 32 -5.15 -0.92 3.27
CA ILE A 32 -4.21 -1.88 2.68
C ILE A 32 -4.95 -3.16 2.36
N TYR A 33 -5.11 -3.46 1.08
CA TYR A 33 -5.67 -4.72 0.61
C TYR A 33 -4.55 -5.68 0.19
N ASN A 34 -4.48 -6.82 0.83
CA ASN A 34 -3.59 -7.92 0.47
C ASN A 34 -4.30 -8.82 -0.55
N SER A 35 -3.83 -8.79 -1.80
CA SER A 35 -4.44 -9.60 -2.87
C SER A 35 -4.13 -11.10 -2.74
N ASP A 36 -3.11 -11.48 -1.97
CA ASP A 36 -2.73 -12.89 -1.78
C ASP A 36 -3.64 -13.61 -0.77
N LYS A 37 -4.11 -12.87 0.24
CA LYS A 37 -4.96 -13.39 1.33
C LYS A 37 -6.38 -12.86 1.32
N GLU A 38 -6.69 -11.94 0.41
CA GLU A 38 -7.95 -11.20 0.35
C GLU A 38 -8.24 -10.47 1.68
N GLU A 39 -7.19 -10.10 2.42
CA GLU A 39 -7.29 -9.42 3.72
C GLU A 39 -7.18 -7.91 3.53
N THR A 40 -7.97 -7.16 4.30
CA THR A 40 -7.97 -5.70 4.24
C THR A 40 -7.64 -5.13 5.62
N PHE A 41 -6.66 -4.24 5.68
CA PHE A 41 -6.21 -3.55 6.89
C PHE A 41 -6.51 -2.07 6.75
N ILE A 42 -7.09 -1.47 7.78
CA ILE A 42 -7.41 -0.04 7.80
C ILE A 42 -6.43 0.63 8.76
N CYS A 43 -5.65 1.55 8.24
CA CYS A 43 -4.67 2.34 8.99
C CYS A 43 -5.10 3.79 8.97
N LYS A 44 -5.14 4.43 10.14
CA LYS A 44 -5.54 5.85 10.23
C LYS A 44 -4.40 6.82 9.98
N ASP A 45 -3.16 6.32 10.12
CA ASP A 45 -1.94 7.11 10.02
C ASP A 45 -0.82 6.25 9.44
N LEU A 46 0.24 6.92 8.95
CA LEU A 46 1.49 6.29 8.52
C LEU A 46 2.05 5.29 9.52
N LYS A 47 1.94 5.59 10.82
CA LYS A 47 2.48 4.74 11.88
C LYS A 47 1.79 3.38 11.94
N GLU A 48 0.47 3.36 11.77
CA GLU A 48 -0.29 2.09 11.72
C GLU A 48 0.00 1.34 10.43
N PHE A 49 0.20 2.08 9.32
CA PHE A 49 0.58 1.49 8.05
C PHE A 49 1.93 0.76 8.17
N GLU A 50 2.95 1.40 8.73
CA GLU A 50 4.28 0.79 8.92
C GLU A 50 4.26 -0.43 9.84
N ASP A 51 3.51 -0.37 10.95
CA ASP A 51 3.35 -1.51 11.86
C ASP A 51 2.65 -2.68 11.15
N THR A 52 1.62 -2.38 10.36
CA THR A 52 0.89 -3.38 9.57
C THR A 52 1.77 -3.99 8.49
N MET A 53 2.51 -3.18 7.74
CA MET A 53 3.44 -3.64 6.71
C MET A 53 4.55 -4.50 7.30
N THR A 54 5.10 -4.12 8.46
CA THR A 54 6.10 -4.92 9.17
C THR A 54 5.51 -6.24 9.66
N LYS A 55 4.26 -6.24 10.15
CA LYS A 55 3.56 -7.47 10.52
C LYS A 55 3.31 -8.37 9.32
N ILE A 56 2.92 -7.81 8.19
CA ILE A 56 2.70 -8.52 6.93
C ILE A 56 4.03 -9.12 6.45
N SER A 57 5.08 -8.32 6.28
CA SER A 57 6.39 -8.81 5.82
C SER A 57 6.99 -9.87 6.77
N SER A 58 6.81 -9.70 8.08
CA SER A 58 7.25 -10.67 9.09
C SER A 58 6.40 -11.95 9.08
N GLN A 59 5.08 -11.85 8.89
CA GLN A 59 4.20 -13.02 8.84
C GLN A 59 4.41 -13.86 7.59
N TYR A 60 4.60 -13.22 6.43
CA TYR A 60 4.75 -13.94 5.17
C TYR A 60 6.20 -14.32 4.89
N SER A 61 7.18 -13.77 5.62
CA SER A 61 8.62 -14.02 5.44
C SER A 61 9.08 -13.79 3.99
N GLU A 62 8.30 -13.02 3.24
CA GLU A 62 8.52 -12.64 1.86
C GLU A 62 8.66 -11.11 1.83
N PRO A 63 9.62 -10.57 1.07
CA PRO A 63 9.73 -9.14 0.88
C PRO A 63 8.48 -8.63 0.18
N ILE A 64 8.00 -7.47 0.63
CA ILE A 64 6.93 -6.76 -0.08
C ILE A 64 7.55 -6.21 -1.36
N ASP A 65 7.31 -6.88 -2.47
CA ASP A 65 7.91 -6.53 -3.76
C ASP A 65 7.25 -5.29 -4.37
N ASN A 66 5.94 -5.12 -4.20
CA ASN A 66 5.21 -3.99 -4.77
C ASN A 66 4.01 -3.54 -3.92
N VAL A 67 3.94 -2.23 -3.66
CA VAL A 67 2.79 -1.56 -3.04
C VAL A 67 2.12 -0.65 -4.06
N SER A 68 0.91 -1.01 -4.49
CA SER A 68 0.11 -0.20 -5.40
C SER A 68 -0.66 0.86 -4.61
N TRP A 69 -0.31 2.13 -4.81
CA TRP A 69 -0.99 3.26 -4.18
C TRP A 69 -2.13 3.78 -5.06
N GLU A 70 -3.31 3.90 -4.48
CA GLU A 70 -4.49 4.46 -5.12
C GLU A 70 -5.07 5.55 -4.22
N CYS A 71 -5.48 6.67 -4.80
CA CYS A 71 -6.26 7.68 -4.08
C CYS A 71 -7.70 7.62 -4.58
N ASP A 72 -8.64 7.61 -3.64
CA ASP A 72 -10.04 7.73 -3.99
C ASP A 72 -10.34 9.13 -4.54
N LYS A 73 -11.20 9.22 -5.56
CA LYS A 73 -11.57 10.49 -6.19
C LYS A 73 -12.49 11.32 -5.31
N GLU A 74 -13.04 10.74 -4.25
CA GLU A 74 -13.86 11.44 -3.26
C GLU A 74 -13.02 12.22 -2.23
N VAL A 75 -11.69 12.09 -2.24
CA VAL A 75 -10.80 12.86 -1.36
C VAL A 75 -10.89 14.36 -1.71
N HIS A 76 -11.27 15.17 -0.73
CA HIS A 76 -11.40 16.61 -0.91
C HIS A 76 -10.06 17.25 -1.33
N PRO A 77 -10.03 18.23 -2.24
CA PRO A 77 -8.79 18.85 -2.73
C PRO A 77 -7.89 19.42 -1.63
N ALA A 78 -8.46 19.84 -0.50
CA ALA A 78 -7.69 20.29 0.68
C ALA A 78 -6.92 19.14 1.37
N MET A 79 -7.44 17.92 1.32
CA MET A 79 -6.79 16.73 1.86
C MET A 79 -5.82 16.11 0.87
N LEU A 80 -6.03 16.34 -0.43
CA LEU A 80 -5.17 15.84 -1.51
C LEU A 80 -3.70 16.26 -1.33
N ASP A 81 -3.43 17.45 -0.79
CA ASP A 81 -2.06 17.88 -0.47
C ASP A 81 -1.45 17.04 0.67
N GLU A 82 -2.21 16.73 1.72
CA GLU A 82 -1.75 15.85 2.81
C GLU A 82 -1.56 14.41 2.32
N VAL A 83 -2.54 13.87 1.59
CA VAL A 83 -2.47 12.54 1.00
C VAL A 83 -1.29 12.43 0.04
N ARG A 84 -0.99 13.46 -0.75
CA ARG A 84 0.20 13.50 -1.62
C ARG A 84 1.49 13.51 -0.83
N LEU A 85 1.55 14.27 0.27
CA LEU A 85 2.73 14.32 1.14
C LEU A 85 3.00 12.95 1.73
N GLU A 86 1.96 12.26 2.18
CA GLU A 86 2.09 10.93 2.75
C GLU A 86 2.39 9.84 1.72
N MET A 87 1.71 9.85 0.58
CA MET A 87 2.05 8.98 -0.55
C MET A 87 3.52 9.12 -0.91
N ARG A 88 4.04 10.35 -0.90
CA ARG A 88 5.46 10.62 -1.13
C ARG A 88 6.34 10.10 0.00
N ALA A 89 5.97 10.30 1.26
CA ALA A 89 6.75 9.82 2.41
C ALA A 89 6.84 8.28 2.46
N LEU A 90 5.77 7.61 2.05
CA LEU A 90 5.71 6.15 1.94
C LEU A 90 6.48 5.66 0.74
N GLN A 91 6.25 6.29 -0.42
CA GLN A 91 7.01 6.00 -1.62
C GLN A 91 8.51 6.15 -1.34
N ASP A 92 8.95 7.20 -0.66
CA ASP A 92 10.35 7.38 -0.27
C ASP A 92 10.85 6.22 0.62
N LYS A 93 10.07 5.79 1.62
CA LYS A 93 10.45 4.66 2.49
C LYS A 93 10.58 3.31 1.77
N TYR A 94 9.71 3.01 0.80
CA TYR A 94 9.77 1.74 0.06
C TYR A 94 10.66 1.82 -1.20
N ILE A 95 10.85 3.01 -1.78
CA ILE A 95 11.74 3.27 -2.93
C ILE A 95 13.18 3.60 -2.49
N ASP A 96 13.44 3.88 -1.20
CA ASP A 96 14.82 4.06 -0.66
C ASP A 96 15.43 2.76 -0.10
N GLU A 97 14.71 1.62 -0.13
CA GLU A 97 15.33 0.28 -0.06
C GLU A 97 15.79 -0.32 -1.41
N PRO A 98 16.49 0.42 -2.30
CA PRO A 98 17.46 -0.20 -3.19
C PRO A 98 18.86 0.09 -2.65
N ALA A 99 19.40 -0.94 -2.00
CA ALA A 99 20.81 -1.13 -1.70
C ALA A 99 21.41 -0.27 -0.57
N LYS A 100 21.69 -0.93 0.54
CA LYS A 100 23.02 -0.82 1.13
C LYS A 100 23.64 -2.20 1.35
#